data_AF-A0A2P8K9H3-F1
#
_entry.id   AF-A0A2P8K9H3-F1
#
_cell.length_a   1.000
_cell.length_b   1.000
_cell.length_c   1.000
_cell.angle_alpha   90.00
_cell.angle_beta   90.00
_cell.angle_gamma   90.00
#
_symmetry.space_group_name_H-M   'P 1'
#
loop_
_entity.id
_entity.type
_entity.pdbx_description
1 polymer ?
#
loop_
_entity_poly.entity_id
_entity_poly.type
_entity_poly.pdbx_seq_one_letter_code
_entity_poly.pdbx_strand_id
1 'polypeptide(L)'
;MHMLGTVQRGMQIGALARLADGTYAQVNGDVVEVINKSRIEFALRAATGTRPGEPIVNLRRPPASAVPVVIKKRRRIVLPPEA
;
A
#
# COMPACT_ATOMS: atom_id res chain seq x y z
N MET A 1 -2.35 -17.98 13.01
CA MET A 1 -2.52 -16.54 12.75
C MET A 1 -2.47 -16.33 11.24
N HIS A 2 -3.37 -15.52 10.68
CA HIS A 2 -3.50 -15.32 9.22
C HIS A 2 -3.34 -13.82 8.91
N MET A 3 -2.41 -13.45 8.03
CA MET A 3 -2.20 -12.07 7.58
C MET A 3 -3.22 -11.68 6.50
N LEU A 4 -4.02 -10.66 6.75
CA LEU A 4 -5.10 -10.21 5.86
C LEU A 4 -4.68 -9.02 4.99
N GLY A 5 -3.67 -8.26 5.40
CA GLY A 5 -3.17 -7.10 4.67
C GLY A 5 -2.60 -6.05 5.59
N THR A 6 -2.90 -4.79 5.32
CA THR A 6 -2.45 -3.65 6.12
C THR A 6 -3.64 -2.86 6.65
N VAL A 7 -3.53 -2.33 7.86
CA VAL A 7 -4.50 -1.43 8.48
C VAL A 7 -3.83 -0.13 8.86
N GLN A 8 -4.53 0.99 8.64
CA GLN A 8 -4.12 2.30 9.10
C GLN A 8 -5.00 2.73 10.28
N ARG A 9 -4.37 3.09 11.39
CA ARG A 9 -5.02 3.63 12.58
C ARG A 9 -4.38 4.97 12.92
N GLY A 10 -5.07 6.06 12.60
CA GLY A 10 -4.52 7.41 12.71
C GLY A 10 -3.30 7.57 11.80
N MET A 11 -2.16 7.93 12.39
CA MET A 11 -0.88 8.06 11.69
C MET A 11 -0.09 6.75 11.56
N GLN A 12 -0.50 5.70 12.26
CA GLN A 12 0.23 4.44 12.27
C GLN A 12 -0.35 3.48 11.22
N ILE A 13 0.53 2.86 10.44
CA ILE A 13 0.19 1.80 9.49
C ILE A 13 0.84 0.51 10.00
N GLY A 14 0.07 -0.57 10.03
CA GLY A 14 0.55 -1.88 10.47
C GLY A 14 -0.07 -3.01 9.69
N ALA A 15 0.39 -4.22 9.97
CA ALA A 15 -0.15 -5.41 9.34
C ALA A 15 -1.45 -5.83 10.03
N LEU A 16 -2.51 -6.05 9.25
CA LEU A 16 -3.78 -6.59 9.76
C LEU A 16 -3.70 -8.11 9.76
N ALA A 17 -3.93 -8.72 10.92
CA ALA A 17 -3.94 -10.16 11.06
C ALA A 17 -5.18 -10.64 11.82
N ARG A 18 -5.60 -11.87 11.51
CA ARG A 18 -6.59 -12.63 12.27
C ARG A 18 -5.88 -13.63 13.16
N LEU A 19 -6.14 -13.59 14.46
CA LEU A 19 -5.61 -14.54 15.44
C LEU A 19 -6.37 -15.87 15.38
N ALA A 20 -5.85 -16.89 16.05
CA ALA A 20 -6.43 -18.24 16.04
C ALA A 20 -7.84 -18.27 16.68
N ASP A 21 -8.01 -17.45 17.70
CA ASP A 21 -9.24 -17.12 18.43
C ASP A 21 -10.24 -16.26 17.62
N GLY A 22 -9.89 -15.91 16.37
CA GLY A 22 -10.80 -15.23 15.44
C GLY A 22 -10.95 -13.73 15.70
N THR A 23 -10.20 -13.18 16.65
CA THR A 23 -10.01 -11.73 16.83
C THR A 23 -9.12 -11.15 15.73
N TYR A 24 -9.23 -9.84 15.53
CA TYR A 24 -8.34 -9.12 14.62
C TYR A 24 -7.30 -8.36 15.44
N ALA A 25 -6.07 -8.31 14.96
CA ALA A 25 -5.01 -7.50 15.53
C ALA A 25 -4.25 -6.72 14.47
N GLN A 26 -3.75 -5.56 14.88
CA GLN A 26 -2.71 -4.83 14.18
C GLN A 26 -1.35 -5.31 14.71
N VAL A 27 -0.49 -5.75 13.81
CA VAL A 27 0.86 -6.22 14.12
C VAL A 27 1.87 -5.24 13.57
N ASN A 28 2.74 -4.75 14.45
CA ASN A 28 3.82 -3.82 14.15
C ASN A 28 5.12 -4.35 14.76
N GLY A 29 5.88 -5.11 13.97
CA GLY A 29 7.04 -5.84 14.49
C GLY A 29 6.61 -6.78 15.61
N ASP A 30 7.12 -6.55 16.82
CA ASP A 30 6.82 -7.37 18.00
C ASP A 30 5.56 -6.93 18.76
N VAL A 31 4.94 -5.81 18.37
CA VAL A 31 3.74 -5.29 19.02
C VAL A 31 2.50 -5.87 18.33
N VAL A 32 1.66 -6.56 19.11
CA VAL A 32 0.36 -7.08 18.67
C VAL A 32 -0.75 -6.37 19.45
N GLU A 33 -1.51 -5.51 18.76
CA GLU A 33 -2.66 -4.83 19.35
C GLU A 33 -3.97 -5.42 18.85
N VAL A 34 -4.79 -5.94 19.75
CA VAL A 34 -6.14 -6.41 19.42
C VAL A 34 -7.02 -5.21 19.07
N ILE A 35 -7.68 -5.29 17.93
CA ILE A 35 -8.55 -4.24 17.40
C ILE A 35 -10.01 -4.68 17.43
N ASN A 36 -10.90 -3.68 17.55
CA ASN A 36 -12.33 -3.93 17.64
C ASN A 36 -12.85 -4.65 16.40
N LYS A 37 -13.34 -5.88 16.61
CA LYS A 37 -13.81 -6.79 15.58
C LYS A 37 -14.89 -6.19 14.70
N SER A 38 -15.90 -5.53 15.28
CA SER A 38 -17.03 -4.98 14.54
C SER A 38 -16.61 -3.88 13.57
N ARG A 39 -15.64 -3.04 13.95
CA ARG A 39 -15.11 -1.98 13.06
C ARG A 39 -14.35 -2.56 11.87
N ILE A 40 -13.54 -3.60 12.10
CA ILE A 40 -12.79 -4.27 11.03
C ILE A 40 -13.75 -5.02 10.09
N GLU A 41 -14.74 -5.73 10.62
CA GLU A 41 -15.73 -6.41 9.78
C GLU A 41 -16.55 -5.43 8.94
N PHE A 42 -16.96 -4.29 9.51
CA PHE A 42 -17.62 -3.24 8.75
C PHE A 42 -16.73 -2.69 7.64
N ALA A 43 -15.47 -2.38 7.96
CA ALA A 43 -14.50 -1.86 6.99
C ALA A 43 -14.16 -2.88 5.89
N LEU A 44 -13.99 -4.15 6.23
CA LEU A 44 -13.76 -5.23 5.26
C LEU A 44 -14.97 -5.39 4.34
N ARG A 45 -16.20 -5.33 4.88
CA ARG A 45 -17.43 -5.35 4.06
C ARG A 45 -17.49 -4.16 3.12
N ALA A 46 -17.20 -2.96 3.62
CA ALA A 46 -17.22 -1.73 2.83
C ALA A 46 -16.14 -1.71 1.73
N ALA A 47 -14.92 -2.14 2.06
CA ALA A 47 -13.77 -2.13 1.15
C ALA A 47 -13.89 -3.16 0.02
N THR A 48 -14.58 -4.27 0.28
CA THR A 48 -14.73 -5.33 -0.73
C THR A 48 -15.87 -5.02 -1.71
N GLY A 49 -16.83 -4.15 -1.35
CA GLY A 49 -18.01 -3.84 -2.19
C GLY A 49 -18.92 -5.03 -2.49
N THR A 50 -18.56 -6.22 -2.01
CA THR A 50 -19.19 -7.50 -2.29
C THR A 50 -20.35 -7.76 -1.35
N ARG A 51 -21.45 -8.18 -1.96
CA ARG A 51 -22.59 -8.81 -1.30
C ARG A 51 -22.14 -10.15 -0.68
N PRO A 52 -22.91 -10.73 0.28
CA PRO A 52 -22.50 -11.96 0.94
C PRO A 52 -22.30 -13.10 -0.08
N GLY A 53 -21.09 -13.67 -0.17
CA GLY A 53 -20.80 -14.87 -0.96
C GLY A 53 -19.77 -14.74 -2.09
N GLU A 54 -19.26 -13.54 -2.41
CA GLU A 54 -18.30 -13.36 -3.51
C GLU A 54 -16.82 -13.45 -3.05
N PRO A 55 -15.94 -14.13 -3.82
CA PRO A 55 -14.51 -14.20 -3.52
C PRO A 55 -13.80 -12.87 -3.80
N ILE A 56 -12.92 -12.46 -2.88
CA ILE A 56 -12.14 -11.22 -2.96
C ILE A 56 -11.07 -11.36 -4.07
N VAL A 57 -11.25 -10.64 -5.18
CA VAL A 57 -10.25 -10.56 -6.25
C VAL A 57 -9.23 -9.48 -5.90
N ASN A 58 -7.98 -9.88 -5.65
CA ASN A 58 -6.86 -8.97 -5.49
C ASN A 58 -6.58 -8.23 -6.81
N LEU A 59 -7.22 -7.07 -7.02
CA LEU A 59 -6.92 -6.20 -8.14
C LEU A 59 -5.53 -5.58 -7.95
N ARG A 60 -4.53 -6.20 -8.58
CA ARG A 60 -3.15 -5.71 -8.64
C ARG A 60 -3.17 -4.33 -9.30
N ARG A 61 -2.81 -3.28 -8.55
CA ARG A 61 -2.72 -1.90 -9.07
C ARG A 61 -1.75 -1.88 -10.27
N PRO A 62 -2.17 -1.37 -11.45
CA PRO A 62 -1.26 -1.26 -12.59
C PRO A 62 -0.11 -0.28 -12.27
N PRO A 63 1.11 -0.55 -12.74
CA PRO A 63 2.25 0.33 -12.52
C PRO A 63 2.02 1.68 -13.19
N ALA A 64 2.44 2.77 -12.52
CA ALA A 64 2.33 4.12 -13.06
C ALA A 64 3.19 4.26 -14.34
N SER A 65 2.60 4.83 -15.40
CA SER A 65 3.27 5.07 -16.68
C SER A 65 4.46 6.02 -16.49
N ALA A 66 5.64 5.61 -16.94
CA ALA A 66 6.86 6.39 -16.82
C ALA A 66 6.83 7.59 -17.80
N VAL A 67 7.00 8.80 -17.27
CA VAL A 67 7.08 10.04 -18.07
C VAL A 67 8.42 10.04 -18.85
N PRO A 68 8.44 10.31 -20.16
CA PRO A 68 9.68 10.30 -20.94
C PRO A 68 10.58 11.48 -20.57
N VAL A 69 11.82 11.17 -20.17
CA VAL A 69 12.87 12.19 -19.91
C VAL A 69 13.64 12.46 -21.20
N VAL A 70 13.56 13.69 -21.71
CA VAL A 70 14.32 14.12 -22.90
C VAL A 70 15.65 14.73 -22.46
N ILE A 71 16.75 14.05 -22.72
CA ILE A 71 18.11 14.54 -22.44
C ILE A 71 18.63 15.28 -23.68
N LYS A 72 18.78 16.61 -23.60
CA LYS A 72 19.35 17.43 -24.69
C LYS A 72 20.83 17.74 -24.42
N LYS A 73 21.72 17.16 -25.22
CA LYS A 73 23.17 17.43 -25.19
C LYS A 73 23.46 18.89 -25.60
N ARG A 74 24.08 19.69 -24.71
CA ARG A 74 24.58 21.03 -25.05
C ARG A 74 25.95 20.94 -25.74
N ARG A 75 26.14 21.71 -26.81
CA ARG A 75 27.45 21.87 -27.47
C ARG A 75 28.22 23.01 -26.79
N ARG A 76 29.52 22.81 -26.57
CA ARG A 76 30.44 23.83 -26.05
C ARG A 76 31.10 24.52 -27.25
N ILE A 77 31.00 25.85 -27.32
CA ILE A 77 31.73 26.66 -28.30
C ILE A 77 33.08 27.01 -27.69
N VAL A 78 34.16 26.72 -28.41
CA VAL A 78 35.52 27.15 -28.05
C VAL A 78 35.87 28.31 -28.96
N LEU A 79 36.15 29.48 -28.40
CA LEU A 79 36.62 30.64 -29.15
C LEU A 79 38.11 30.46 -29.45
N PRO A 80 38.58 30.78 -30.67
CA PRO A 80 40.00 30.72 -31.01
C PRO A 80 40.82 31.74 -30.21
N PRO A 81 42.08 31.43 -29.86
CA PRO A 81 42.97 32.39 -29.22
C PRO A 81 43.34 33.51 -30.21
N GLU A 82 43.29 34.76 -29.75
CA GLU A 82 43.73 35.92 -30.52
C GLU A 82 45.25 35.85 -30.77
N ALA A 83 45.65 36.20 -32.00
CA ALA A 83 47.03 36.19 -32.49
C ALA A 83 47.76 37.50 -32.21
#